data_AF-A0A9J7XXB8-F1
#
_entry.id   AF-A0A9J7XXB8-F1
#
_cell.length_a   1.000
_cell.length_b   1.000
_cell.length_c   1.000
_cell.angle_alpha   90.00
_cell.angle_beta   90.00
_cell.angle_gamma   90.00
#
_symmetry.space_group_name_H-M   'P 1'
#
loop_
_entity.id
_entity.type
_entity.pdbx_description
1 polymer ?
#
loop_
_entity_poly.entity_id
_entity_poly.type
_entity_poly.pdbx_seq_one_letter_code
_entity_poly.pdbx_strand_id
1 'polypeptide(L)'
;MCVMMGDVIDLDRQIEQLRHCELIKENEVKALCAKAREILVEESNVQRVDSPVTVCGDIHGQFYDLKELFRVGGEVPETNYLFMGDFVDRGFYSVETFLLLLALKVRYPDRITLIRGNHESRQITQVYGFYDECLRKYGSVTVWRYCTEIFDYLSLSAIVDGKIFCVHGGLSPSIQTLDQIRTIDRKQEVPHDGPMCDLLWSDPEGVVMWQRFWSLMSISRRSLSYLKLHLRTPEASPLRDLWLTTSFEKNWKHQKQHLYKLILFFFFFFFFFSAGQLLSAQHSVLL
;
A
#
# COMPACT_ATOMS: atom_id res chain seq x y z
N MET A 1 -13.75 20.97 3.26
CA MET A 1 -15.18 20.69 3.52
C MET A 1 -15.34 20.47 5.02
N CYS A 2 -16.21 21.19 5.72
CA CYS A 2 -16.40 21.01 7.18
C CYS A 2 -17.24 19.76 7.45
N VAL A 3 -16.64 18.72 8.02
CA VAL A 3 -17.37 17.60 8.60
C VAL A 3 -18.14 18.13 9.81
N MET A 4 -19.46 17.96 9.84
CA MET A 4 -20.29 18.40 10.97
C MET A 4 -19.84 17.71 12.26
N MET A 5 -19.86 18.37 13.42
CA MET A 5 -19.32 17.81 14.67
C MET A 5 -19.93 16.44 15.04
N GLY A 6 -21.20 16.20 14.71
CA GLY A 6 -21.86 14.91 14.91
C GLY A 6 -21.36 13.79 13.98
N ASP A 7 -20.93 14.13 12.77
CA ASP A 7 -20.34 13.19 11.81
C ASP A 7 -18.93 12.73 12.22
N VAL A 8 -18.19 13.60 12.93
CA VAL A 8 -16.85 13.27 13.44
C VAL A 8 -16.94 12.28 14.60
N ILE A 9 -17.88 12.49 15.53
CA ILE A 9 -18.07 11.63 16.71
C ILE A 9 -18.45 10.20 16.29
N ASP A 10 -19.29 10.03 15.26
CA ASP A 10 -19.65 8.70 14.77
C ASP A 10 -18.47 8.02 14.05
N LEU A 11 -17.66 8.77 13.31
CA LEU A 11 -16.48 8.23 12.64
C LEU A 11 -15.41 7.76 13.64
N ASP A 12 -15.14 8.54 14.69
CA ASP A 12 -14.16 8.16 15.71
C ASP A 12 -14.60 6.88 16.46
N ARG A 13 -15.90 6.74 16.74
CA ARG A 13 -16.48 5.50 17.28
C ARG A 13 -16.31 4.32 16.33
N GLN A 14 -16.59 4.50 15.04
CA GLN A 14 -16.42 3.46 14.01
C GLN A 14 -14.96 3.02 13.92
N ILE A 15 -14.01 3.97 13.94
CA ILE A 15 -12.57 3.67 13.97
C ILE A 15 -12.21 2.83 15.18
N GLU A 16 -12.68 3.22 16.38
CA GLU A 16 -12.37 2.48 17.60
C GLU A 16 -12.93 1.06 17.57
N GLN A 17 -14.16 0.89 17.09
CA GLN A 17 -14.77 -0.42 16.89
C GLN A 17 -13.97 -1.27 15.89
N LEU A 18 -13.59 -0.69 14.75
CA LEU A 18 -12.77 -1.37 13.75
C LEU A 18 -11.38 -1.73 14.29
N ARG A 19 -10.75 -0.90 15.14
CA ARG A 19 -9.46 -1.20 15.82
C ARG A 19 -9.54 -2.40 16.75
N HIS A 20 -10.73 -2.72 17.26
CA HIS A 20 -11.02 -3.93 18.02
C HIS A 20 -11.30 -5.15 17.15
N CYS A 21 -11.18 -5.05 15.82
CA CYS A 21 -11.57 -6.08 14.86
C CYS A 21 -13.09 -6.35 14.88
N GLU A 22 -13.89 -5.36 15.24
CA GLU A 22 -15.34 -5.48 15.30
C GLU A 22 -16.00 -4.81 14.09
N LEU A 23 -17.02 -5.46 13.54
CA LEU A 23 -17.70 -4.99 12.33
C LEU A 23 -18.66 -3.84 12.63
N ILE A 24 -18.56 -2.76 11.85
CA ILE A 24 -19.57 -1.70 11.80
C ILE A 24 -20.79 -2.16 10.99
N LYS A 25 -21.93 -1.48 11.12
CA LYS A 25 -23.19 -1.86 10.45
C LYS A 25 -23.13 -1.59 8.96
N GLU A 26 -23.91 -2.33 8.15
CA GLU A 26 -23.98 -2.13 6.68
C GLU A 26 -24.29 -0.67 6.29
N ASN A 27 -25.20 0.00 7.01
CA ASN A 27 -25.51 1.42 6.78
C ASN A 27 -24.34 2.36 7.11
N GLU A 28 -23.53 2.02 8.10
CA GLU A 28 -22.32 2.76 8.48
C GLU A 28 -21.24 2.57 7.42
N VAL A 29 -21.07 1.35 6.90
CA VAL A 29 -20.19 1.07 5.74
C VAL A 29 -20.61 1.92 4.54
N LYS A 30 -21.91 1.95 4.22
CA LYS A 30 -22.44 2.75 3.12
C LYS A 30 -22.08 4.23 3.26
N ALA A 31 -22.29 4.79 4.45
CA ALA A 31 -21.99 6.20 4.74
C ALA A 31 -20.48 6.47 4.69
N LEU A 32 -19.65 5.56 5.21
CA LEU A 32 -18.20 5.64 5.16
C LEU A 32 -17.69 5.63 3.72
N CYS A 33 -18.15 4.70 2.88
CA CYS A 33 -17.82 4.65 1.46
C CYS A 33 -18.25 5.93 0.74
N ALA A 34 -19.44 6.47 1.02
CA ALA A 34 -19.89 7.73 0.43
C ALA A 34 -18.94 8.90 0.75
N LYS A 35 -18.53 9.05 2.01
CA LYS A 35 -17.56 10.07 2.45
C LYS A 35 -16.17 9.85 1.83
N ALA A 36 -15.72 8.60 1.75
CA ALA A 36 -14.44 8.28 1.13
C ALA A 36 -14.43 8.61 -0.36
N ARG A 37 -15.53 8.36 -1.08
CA ARG A 37 -15.66 8.70 -2.50
C ARG A 37 -15.53 10.21 -2.74
N GLU A 38 -16.11 11.04 -1.88
CA GLU A 38 -15.98 12.50 -1.96
C GLU A 38 -14.52 12.99 -1.86
N ILE A 39 -13.69 12.27 -1.11
CA ILE A 39 -12.26 12.57 -0.97
C ILE A 39 -11.48 12.02 -2.16
N LEU A 40 -11.65 10.72 -2.44
CA LEU A 40 -10.86 10.00 -3.44
C LEU A 40 -11.17 10.46 -4.88
N VAL A 41 -12.33 11.07 -5.15
CA VAL A 41 -12.65 11.60 -6.48
C VAL A 41 -11.78 12.82 -6.86
N GLU A 42 -11.39 13.62 -5.86
CA GLU A 42 -10.55 14.82 -6.03
C GLU A 42 -9.05 14.47 -6.11
N GLU A 43 -8.68 13.24 -5.72
CA GLU A 43 -7.31 12.76 -5.77
C GLU A 43 -6.82 12.49 -7.20
N SER A 44 -5.58 12.84 -7.49
CA SER A 44 -4.91 12.51 -8.75
C SER A 44 -4.46 11.04 -8.78
N ASN A 45 -4.31 10.44 -9.97
CA ASN A 45 -3.75 9.08 -10.09
C ASN A 45 -2.32 8.96 -9.53
N VAL A 46 -1.58 10.08 -9.45
CA VAL A 46 -0.23 10.15 -8.88
C VAL A 46 -0.27 11.08 -7.67
N GLN A 47 -0.36 10.49 -6.48
CA GLN A 47 -0.38 11.24 -5.21
C GLN A 47 1.00 11.82 -4.89
N ARG A 48 1.05 13.05 -4.40
CA ARG A 48 2.30 13.61 -3.84
C ARG A 48 2.31 13.36 -2.34
N VAL A 49 3.42 12.85 -1.84
CA VAL A 49 3.58 12.52 -0.43
C VAL A 49 4.91 13.10 0.04
N ASP A 50 4.89 13.80 1.17
CA ASP A 50 6.08 14.42 1.76
C ASP A 50 6.60 13.56 2.92
N SER A 51 7.92 13.52 3.09
CA SER A 51 8.54 12.92 4.27
C SER A 51 8.32 13.77 5.55
N PRO A 52 8.29 13.16 6.74
CA PRO A 52 8.40 11.73 7.02
C PRO A 52 7.13 10.94 6.66
N VAL A 53 7.29 9.75 6.08
CA VAL A 53 6.18 8.83 5.76
C VAL A 53 6.58 7.37 5.97
N THR A 54 5.66 6.58 6.53
CA THR A 54 5.76 5.12 6.60
C THR A 54 5.09 4.50 5.37
N VAL A 55 5.91 4.00 4.45
CA VAL A 55 5.42 3.24 3.28
C VAL A 55 5.10 1.80 3.71
N CYS A 56 3.98 1.23 3.28
CA CYS A 56 3.49 -0.10 3.65
C CYS A 56 3.14 -0.90 2.38
N GLY A 57 3.56 -2.16 2.33
CA GLY A 57 3.22 -3.07 1.22
C GLY A 57 1.92 -3.85 1.50
N ASP A 58 1.84 -5.05 0.94
CA ASP A 58 0.64 -5.90 0.99
C ASP A 58 0.21 -6.23 2.44
N ILE A 59 -1.10 -6.21 2.69
CA ILE A 59 -1.71 -6.52 3.98
C ILE A 59 -2.55 -7.79 3.92
N HIS A 60 -3.27 -8.04 2.82
CA HIS A 60 -4.05 -9.26 2.57
C HIS A 60 -4.92 -9.72 3.75
N GLY A 61 -5.71 -8.81 4.31
CA GLY A 61 -6.61 -9.11 5.43
C GLY A 61 -5.92 -9.63 6.70
N GLN A 62 -4.61 -9.41 6.85
CA GLN A 62 -3.83 -9.73 8.06
C GLN A 62 -4.00 -8.64 9.12
N PHE A 63 -5.22 -8.49 9.64
CA PHE A 63 -5.60 -7.40 10.52
C PHE A 63 -4.70 -7.22 11.76
N TYR A 64 -4.26 -8.31 12.39
CA TYR A 64 -3.38 -8.23 13.56
C TYR A 64 -1.96 -7.75 13.22
N ASP A 65 -1.49 -8.05 12.01
CA ASP A 65 -0.22 -7.52 11.51
C ASP A 65 -0.36 -6.02 11.18
N LEU A 66 -1.53 -5.59 10.68
CA LEU A 66 -1.84 -4.15 10.52
C LEU A 66 -1.84 -3.41 11.86
N LYS A 67 -2.38 -4.00 12.92
CA LYS A 67 -2.30 -3.40 14.27
C LYS A 67 -0.87 -3.24 14.76
N GLU A 68 -0.05 -4.26 14.53
CA GLU A 68 1.38 -4.21 14.87
C GLU A 68 2.11 -3.15 14.02
N LEU A 69 1.73 -2.99 12.76
CA LEU A 69 2.24 -1.96 11.86
C LEU A 69 2.02 -0.54 12.41
N PHE A 70 0.82 -0.24 12.92
CA PHE A 70 0.56 1.04 13.59
C PHE A 70 1.32 1.16 14.92
N ARG A 71 1.39 0.07 15.71
CA ARG A 71 2.09 0.07 17.00
C ARG A 71 3.57 0.42 16.88
N VAL A 72 4.26 -0.04 15.82
CA VAL A 72 5.70 0.22 15.64
C VAL A 72 5.95 1.44 14.74
N GLY A 73 5.11 1.70 13.73
CA GLY A 73 5.25 2.86 12.86
C GLY A 73 4.81 4.18 13.51
N GLY A 74 4.02 4.12 14.57
CA GLY A 74 3.40 5.27 15.22
C GLY A 74 1.94 5.45 14.80
N GLU A 75 1.12 6.00 15.70
CA GLU A 75 -0.29 6.21 15.41
C GLU A 75 -0.52 7.43 14.52
N VAL A 76 -1.68 7.45 13.86
CA VAL A 76 -2.21 8.65 13.20
C VAL A 76 -2.93 9.52 14.23
N PRO A 77 -2.83 10.87 14.14
CA PRO A 77 -2.29 11.65 13.04
C PRO A 77 -0.79 11.98 13.09
N GLU A 78 -0.04 11.51 14.09
CA GLU A 78 1.37 11.87 14.29
C GLU A 78 2.29 11.33 13.20
N THR A 79 1.96 10.18 12.61
CA THR A 79 2.70 9.55 11.51
C THR A 79 1.92 9.61 10.20
N ASN A 80 2.60 9.96 9.09
CA ASN A 80 2.02 9.81 7.74
C ASN A 80 2.21 8.39 7.22
N TYR A 81 1.24 7.87 6.48
CA TYR A 81 1.27 6.53 5.89
C TYR A 81 0.97 6.55 4.40
N LEU A 82 1.71 5.72 3.65
CA LEU A 82 1.42 5.38 2.26
C LEU A 82 1.26 3.85 2.18
N PHE A 83 0.05 3.37 1.90
CA PHE A 83 -0.20 1.95 1.69
C PHE A 83 -0.27 1.61 0.20
N MET A 84 0.51 0.61 -0.21
CA MET A 84 0.77 0.25 -1.62
C MET A 84 -0.19 -0.82 -2.16
N GLY A 85 -1.47 -0.78 -1.78
CA GLY A 85 -2.48 -1.73 -2.25
C GLY A 85 -2.50 -3.06 -1.51
N ASP A 86 -3.31 -3.99 -2.02
CA ASP A 86 -3.48 -5.36 -1.53
C ASP A 86 -3.90 -5.42 -0.06
N PHE A 87 -5.02 -4.76 0.22
CA PHE A 87 -5.63 -4.70 1.55
C PHE A 87 -6.44 -5.97 1.84
N VAL A 88 -7.01 -6.57 0.80
CA VAL A 88 -8.02 -7.63 0.89
C VAL A 88 -7.51 -8.97 0.34
N ASP A 89 -8.37 -9.99 0.48
CA ASP A 89 -8.16 -11.39 0.10
C ASP A 89 -7.08 -12.12 0.91
N ARG A 90 -7.04 -13.45 0.76
CA ARG A 90 -6.12 -14.41 1.44
C ARG A 90 -6.29 -14.51 2.95
N GLY A 91 -6.36 -13.40 3.66
CA GLY A 91 -6.63 -13.32 5.10
C GLY A 91 -8.11 -13.46 5.44
N PHE A 92 -8.40 -13.62 6.73
CA PHE A 92 -9.77 -13.81 7.24
C PHE A 92 -10.47 -12.52 7.69
N TYR A 93 -9.73 -11.40 7.68
CA TYR A 93 -10.13 -10.10 8.24
C TYR A 93 -9.97 -8.97 7.21
N SER A 94 -10.19 -9.26 5.93
CA SER A 94 -10.08 -8.28 4.85
C SER A 94 -11.08 -7.13 5.02
N VAL A 95 -12.30 -7.43 5.49
CA VAL A 95 -13.34 -6.41 5.69
C VAL A 95 -12.93 -5.42 6.77
N GLU A 96 -12.51 -5.89 7.94
CA GLU A 96 -12.05 -5.05 9.04
C GLU A 96 -10.79 -4.26 8.65
N THR A 97 -9.88 -4.91 7.92
CA THR A 97 -8.62 -4.31 7.44
C THR A 97 -8.91 -3.13 6.51
N PHE A 98 -9.69 -3.36 5.45
CA PHE A 98 -10.00 -2.31 4.48
C PHE A 98 -10.88 -1.21 5.07
N LEU A 99 -11.90 -1.55 5.86
CA LEU A 99 -12.76 -0.54 6.49
C LEU A 99 -12.00 0.32 7.50
N LEU A 100 -11.04 -0.25 8.25
CA LEU A 100 -10.19 0.53 9.15
C LEU A 100 -9.34 1.53 8.36
N LEU A 101 -8.64 1.07 7.31
CA LEU A 101 -7.84 1.95 6.47
C LEU A 101 -8.69 3.05 5.81
N LEU A 102 -9.90 2.71 5.36
CA LEU A 102 -10.83 3.66 4.75
C LEU A 102 -11.35 4.68 5.77
N ALA A 103 -11.69 4.25 6.99
CA ALA A 103 -12.11 5.14 8.07
C ALA A 103 -10.99 6.11 8.48
N LEU A 104 -9.75 5.62 8.59
CA LEU A 104 -8.59 6.47 8.85
C LEU A 104 -8.32 7.43 7.68
N LYS A 105 -8.52 7.01 6.43
CA LYS A 105 -8.45 7.88 5.25
C LYS A 105 -9.48 9.01 5.30
N VAL A 106 -10.73 8.70 5.66
CA VAL A 106 -11.78 9.72 5.80
C VAL A 106 -11.48 10.68 6.95
N ARG A 107 -10.94 10.16 8.05
CA ARG A 107 -10.65 10.95 9.26
C ARG A 107 -9.40 11.83 9.13
N TYR A 108 -8.40 11.35 8.40
CA TYR A 108 -7.10 11.98 8.22
C TYR A 108 -6.66 11.94 6.74
N PRO A 109 -7.39 12.64 5.85
CA PRO A 109 -7.17 12.54 4.40
C PRO A 109 -5.76 12.93 3.97
N ASP A 110 -5.13 13.86 4.67
CA ASP A 110 -3.76 14.33 4.39
C ASP A 110 -2.66 13.46 5.04
N ARG A 111 -3.03 12.47 5.88
CA ARG A 111 -2.07 11.60 6.61
C ARG A 111 -2.05 10.18 6.09
N ILE A 112 -3.16 9.70 5.52
CA ILE A 112 -3.29 8.37 4.96
C ILE A 112 -3.38 8.48 3.44
N THR A 113 -2.41 7.91 2.72
CA THR A 113 -2.47 7.74 1.27
C THR A 113 -2.68 6.26 0.97
N LEU A 114 -3.72 5.95 0.19
CA LEU A 114 -4.04 4.60 -0.27
C LEU A 114 -3.89 4.56 -1.79
N ILE A 115 -3.02 3.70 -2.30
CA ILE A 115 -2.98 3.38 -3.74
C ILE A 115 -3.59 2.00 -3.98
N ARG A 116 -4.09 1.78 -5.20
CA ARG A 116 -4.77 0.55 -5.62
C ARG A 116 -3.76 -0.57 -5.83
N GLY A 117 -4.04 -1.76 -5.30
CA GLY A 117 -3.38 -3.01 -5.65
C GLY A 117 -4.17 -3.81 -6.68
N ASN A 118 -3.62 -4.93 -7.13
CA ASN A 118 -4.33 -5.80 -8.07
C ASN A 118 -5.50 -6.54 -7.41
N HIS A 119 -5.43 -6.79 -6.09
CA HIS A 119 -6.51 -7.39 -5.32
C HIS A 119 -7.71 -6.45 -5.11
N GLU A 120 -7.57 -5.14 -5.29
CA GLU A 120 -8.67 -4.18 -5.26
C GLU A 120 -9.45 -4.16 -6.61
N SER A 121 -9.92 -5.34 -7.03
CA SER A 121 -10.70 -5.55 -8.25
C SER A 121 -11.84 -6.55 -8.02
N ARG A 122 -12.94 -6.42 -8.77
CA ARG A 122 -14.10 -7.31 -8.63
C ARG A 122 -13.73 -8.74 -9.03
N GLN A 123 -12.95 -8.90 -10.10
CA GLN A 123 -12.57 -10.22 -10.60
C GLN A 123 -11.74 -11.01 -9.56
N ILE A 124 -10.75 -10.35 -8.93
CA ILE A 124 -9.87 -11.01 -7.96
C ILE A 124 -10.60 -11.28 -6.65
N THR A 125 -11.36 -10.32 -6.13
CA THR A 125 -12.09 -10.48 -4.85
C THR A 125 -13.18 -11.57 -4.88
N GLN A 126 -13.72 -11.90 -6.05
CA GLN A 126 -14.64 -13.03 -6.22
C GLN A 126 -13.95 -14.39 -6.13
N VAL A 127 -12.65 -14.46 -6.43
CA VAL A 127 -11.89 -15.72 -6.49
C VAL A 127 -11.11 -15.96 -5.21
N TYR A 128 -10.59 -14.91 -4.57
CA TYR A 128 -9.59 -15.03 -3.49
C TYR A 128 -10.11 -14.74 -2.07
N GLY A 129 -11.43 -14.53 -1.94
CA GLY A 129 -12.16 -14.72 -0.68
C GLY A 129 -12.85 -13.49 -0.12
N PHE A 130 -12.55 -12.27 -0.57
CA PHE A 130 -13.18 -11.05 -0.03
C PHE A 130 -14.69 -11.00 -0.29
N TYR A 131 -15.15 -11.46 -1.46
CA TYR A 131 -16.58 -11.59 -1.77
C TYR A 131 -17.31 -12.48 -0.76
N ASP A 132 -16.78 -13.69 -0.54
CA ASP A 132 -17.35 -14.66 0.38
C ASP A 132 -17.25 -14.19 1.84
N GLU A 133 -16.18 -13.48 2.18
CA GLU A 133 -15.99 -12.87 3.49
C GLU A 133 -17.09 -11.85 3.79
N CYS A 134 -17.38 -10.94 2.85
CA CYS A 134 -18.47 -9.97 2.98
C CYS A 134 -19.83 -10.66 3.14
N LEU A 135 -20.13 -11.63 2.26
CA LEU A 135 -21.38 -12.38 2.31
C LEU A 135 -21.57 -13.10 3.66
N ARG A 136 -20.52 -13.75 4.16
CA ARG A 136 -20.55 -14.47 5.44
C ARG A 136 -20.71 -13.53 6.63
N LYS A 137 -20.05 -12.37 6.62
CA LYS A 137 -20.02 -11.44 7.76
C LYS A 137 -21.28 -10.57 7.86
N TYR A 138 -21.85 -10.17 6.72
CA TYR A 138 -23.02 -9.27 6.68
C TYR A 138 -24.32 -9.95 6.24
N GLY A 139 -24.25 -11.21 5.78
CA GLY A 139 -25.40 -11.93 5.23
C GLY A 139 -25.83 -11.43 3.84
N SER A 140 -25.13 -10.46 3.26
CA SER A 140 -25.42 -9.85 1.97
C SER A 140 -24.13 -9.48 1.24
N VAL A 141 -24.19 -9.38 -0.09
CA VAL A 141 -23.07 -8.90 -0.91
C VAL A 141 -23.00 -7.37 -0.99
N THR A 142 -23.88 -6.66 -0.28
CA THR A 142 -24.01 -5.21 -0.39
C THR A 142 -22.73 -4.49 0.05
N VAL A 143 -22.09 -4.95 1.14
CA VAL A 143 -20.80 -4.41 1.60
C VAL A 143 -19.69 -4.62 0.58
N TRP A 144 -19.63 -5.78 -0.08
CA TRP A 144 -18.68 -6.03 -1.16
C TRP A 144 -18.88 -5.05 -2.32
N ARG A 145 -20.13 -4.76 -2.70
CA ARG A 145 -20.44 -3.78 -3.75
C ARG A 145 -19.97 -2.37 -3.36
N TYR A 146 -20.22 -1.94 -2.12
CA TYR A 146 -19.72 -0.65 -1.64
C TYR A 146 -18.20 -0.57 -1.65
N CYS A 147 -17.50 -1.60 -1.20
CA CYS A 147 -16.03 -1.61 -1.18
C CYS A 147 -15.45 -1.61 -2.60
N THR A 148 -15.97 -2.44 -3.50
CA THR A 148 -15.50 -2.51 -4.89
C THR A 148 -15.79 -1.24 -5.68
N GLU A 149 -16.88 -0.52 -5.39
CA GLU A 149 -17.08 0.82 -5.92
C GLU A 149 -15.99 1.80 -5.47
N ILE A 150 -15.51 1.70 -4.22
CA ILE A 150 -14.43 2.55 -3.71
C ILE A 150 -13.07 2.19 -4.30
N PHE A 151 -12.81 0.91 -4.57
CA PHE A 151 -11.57 0.47 -5.20
C PHE A 151 -11.29 1.20 -6.53
N ASP A 152 -12.34 1.52 -7.29
CA ASP A 152 -12.22 2.27 -8.56
C ASP A 152 -11.72 3.71 -8.38
N TYR A 153 -11.85 4.29 -7.17
CA TYR A 153 -11.42 5.66 -6.90
C TYR A 153 -9.99 5.73 -6.32
N LEU A 154 -9.43 4.61 -5.87
CA LEU A 154 -8.08 4.57 -5.30
C LEU A 154 -7.03 5.03 -6.32
N SER A 155 -6.09 5.86 -5.88
CA SER A 155 -5.00 6.36 -6.71
C SER A 155 -4.14 5.22 -7.25
N LEU A 156 -3.55 5.35 -8.45
CA LEU A 156 -2.77 4.26 -9.05
C LEU A 156 -1.31 4.22 -8.55
N SER A 157 -0.79 5.36 -8.08
CA SER A 157 0.60 5.50 -7.66
C SER A 157 0.79 6.72 -6.74
N ALA A 158 1.97 6.81 -6.15
CA ALA A 158 2.40 7.97 -5.38
C ALA A 158 3.86 8.35 -5.73
N ILE A 159 4.24 9.59 -5.42
CA ILE A 159 5.60 10.06 -5.48
C ILE A 159 5.99 10.70 -4.15
N VAL A 160 7.01 10.12 -3.49
CA VAL A 160 7.55 10.63 -2.23
C VAL A 160 8.69 11.60 -2.51
N ASP A 161 8.60 12.81 -1.94
CA ASP A 161 9.60 13.90 -2.05
C ASP A 161 10.01 14.24 -3.49
N GLY A 162 9.14 13.97 -4.48
CA GLY A 162 9.45 14.14 -5.89
C GLY A 162 10.54 13.19 -6.44
N LYS A 163 10.94 12.18 -5.67
CA LYS A 163 12.09 11.32 -5.97
C LYS A 163 11.77 9.84 -6.01
N ILE A 164 10.86 9.37 -5.16
CA ILE A 164 10.55 7.93 -5.06
C ILE A 164 9.18 7.69 -5.66
N PHE A 165 9.13 7.02 -6.81
CA PHE A 165 7.90 6.55 -7.44
C PHE A 165 7.44 5.24 -6.77
N CYS A 166 6.24 5.29 -6.20
CA CYS A 166 5.59 4.17 -5.52
C CYS A 166 4.42 3.68 -6.35
N VAL A 167 4.42 2.40 -6.69
CA VAL A 167 3.37 1.73 -7.44
C VAL A 167 3.18 0.34 -6.83
N HIS A 168 1.99 -0.26 -6.96
CA HIS A 168 1.77 -1.60 -6.43
C HIS A 168 2.62 -2.65 -7.17
N GLY A 169 2.39 -2.88 -8.47
CA GLY A 169 3.11 -3.88 -9.25
C GLY A 169 4.44 -3.36 -9.79
N GLY A 170 4.40 -2.55 -10.86
CA GLY A 170 5.64 -2.16 -11.55
C GLY A 170 5.48 -1.14 -12.67
N LEU A 171 6.43 -1.13 -13.59
CA LEU A 171 6.45 -0.21 -14.73
C LEU A 171 5.66 -0.77 -15.92
N SER A 172 5.04 0.11 -16.69
CA SER A 172 4.42 -0.24 -17.97
C SER A 172 5.32 0.15 -19.15
N PRO A 173 5.46 -0.67 -20.20
CA PRO A 173 6.11 -0.26 -21.45
C PRO A 173 5.38 0.90 -22.16
N SER A 174 4.08 1.07 -21.88
CA SER A 174 3.24 2.13 -22.45
C SER A 174 3.34 3.46 -21.71
N ILE A 175 4.00 3.48 -20.54
CA ILE A 175 4.10 4.65 -19.67
C ILE A 175 5.54 5.13 -19.65
N GLN A 176 5.73 6.33 -20.20
CA GLN A 176 7.00 7.00 -20.26
C GLN A 176 7.16 8.12 -19.23
N THR A 177 6.06 8.77 -18.85
CA THR A 177 6.08 9.92 -17.94
C THR A 177 5.00 9.78 -16.87
N LEU A 178 5.18 10.44 -15.72
CA LEU A 178 4.15 10.50 -14.68
C LEU A 178 2.86 11.17 -15.18
N ASP A 179 2.95 12.08 -16.15
CA ASP A 179 1.78 12.75 -16.73
C ASP A 179 0.87 11.77 -17.48
N GLN A 180 1.44 10.74 -18.12
CA GLN A 180 0.63 9.69 -18.74
C GLN A 180 -0.15 8.88 -17.70
N ILE A 181 0.43 8.64 -16.52
CA ILE A 181 -0.29 7.99 -15.40
C ILE A 181 -1.44 8.88 -14.95
N ARG A 182 -1.23 10.21 -14.85
CA ARG A 182 -2.27 11.18 -14.45
C ARG A 182 -3.47 11.21 -15.39
N THR A 183 -3.29 10.85 -16.67
CA THR A 183 -4.37 10.84 -17.67
C THR A 183 -5.17 9.54 -17.75
N ILE A 184 -4.75 8.47 -17.07
CA ILE A 184 -5.48 7.19 -17.06
C ILE A 184 -6.88 7.40 -16.45
N ASP A 185 -7.93 6.92 -17.11
CA ASP A 185 -9.23 6.83 -16.46
C ASP A 185 -9.21 5.64 -15.48
N ARG A 186 -9.00 5.92 -14.19
CA ARG A 186 -8.88 4.88 -13.17
C ARG A 186 -10.23 4.36 -12.65
N LYS A 187 -11.33 5.07 -12.92
CA LYS A 187 -12.66 4.87 -12.30
C LYS A 187 -13.43 3.72 -12.98
N GLN A 188 -12.77 2.58 -13.09
CA GLN A 188 -13.26 1.39 -13.77
C GLN A 188 -12.63 0.14 -13.15
N GLU A 189 -13.19 -1.01 -13.51
CA GLU A 189 -12.54 -2.29 -13.26
C GLU A 189 -11.18 -2.36 -13.96
N VAL A 190 -10.21 -3.02 -13.34
CA VAL A 190 -8.86 -3.19 -13.91
C VAL A 190 -8.98 -3.93 -15.25
N PRO A 191 -8.52 -3.33 -16.38
CA PRO A 191 -8.52 -4.00 -17.67
C PRO A 191 -7.59 -5.22 -17.68
N HIS A 192 -7.79 -6.14 -18.63
CA HIS A 192 -6.94 -7.32 -18.79
C HIS A 192 -5.55 -6.98 -19.38
N ASP A 193 -5.40 -5.83 -20.02
CA ASP A 193 -4.17 -5.35 -20.64
C ASP A 193 -4.02 -3.82 -20.54
N GLY A 194 -2.85 -3.32 -20.94
CA GLY A 194 -2.57 -1.89 -21.02
C GLY A 194 -2.03 -1.27 -19.74
N PRO A 195 -1.84 0.06 -19.73
CA PRO A 195 -1.03 0.75 -18.73
C PRO A 195 -1.53 0.61 -17.29
N MET A 196 -2.84 0.56 -17.08
CA MET A 196 -3.41 0.36 -15.74
C MET A 196 -3.18 -1.08 -15.24
N CYS A 197 -3.34 -2.08 -16.11
CA CYS A 197 -3.04 -3.47 -15.79
C CYS A 197 -1.55 -3.61 -15.41
N ASP A 198 -0.67 -3.09 -16.26
CA ASP A 198 0.78 -3.17 -16.06
C ASP A 198 1.23 -2.54 -14.73
N LEU A 199 0.70 -1.36 -14.37
CA LEU A 199 1.03 -0.72 -13.09
C LEU A 199 0.66 -1.61 -11.89
N LEU A 200 -0.41 -2.39 -11.99
CA LEU A 200 -0.91 -3.24 -10.90
C LEU A 200 -0.32 -4.65 -10.94
N TRP A 201 0.18 -5.15 -12.07
CA TRP A 201 0.56 -6.57 -12.23
C TRP A 201 2.01 -6.82 -12.67
N SER A 202 2.77 -5.80 -13.07
CA SER A 202 4.12 -6.03 -13.62
C SER A 202 5.12 -6.39 -12.55
N ASP A 203 5.85 -7.50 -12.77
CA ASP A 203 6.95 -7.94 -11.92
C ASP A 203 8.32 -7.57 -12.50
N PRO A 204 9.34 -7.33 -11.65
CA PRO A 204 10.70 -7.07 -12.10
C PRO A 204 11.41 -8.38 -12.51
N GLU A 205 11.17 -8.90 -13.72
CA GLU A 205 11.95 -10.03 -14.25
C GLU A 205 13.27 -9.59 -14.94
N GLY A 206 14.39 -10.28 -14.65
CA GLY A 206 15.49 -10.44 -15.62
C GLY A 206 16.79 -9.62 -15.53
N VAL A 207 16.98 -8.62 -14.67
CA VAL A 207 18.28 -7.89 -14.60
C VAL A 207 19.31 -8.58 -13.69
N VAL A 208 20.41 -9.09 -14.24
CA VAL A 208 21.49 -9.74 -13.45
C VAL A 208 22.09 -8.84 -12.34
N MET A 209 21.88 -7.52 -12.42
CA MET A 209 22.18 -6.55 -11.36
C MET A 209 21.38 -6.81 -10.06
N TRP A 210 20.23 -7.50 -10.14
CA TRP A 210 19.42 -7.95 -9.01
C TRP A 210 20.22 -8.87 -8.08
N GLN A 211 20.95 -9.86 -8.60
CA GLN A 211 21.63 -10.87 -7.78
C GLN A 211 22.84 -10.33 -6.99
N ARG A 212 23.53 -9.29 -7.51
CA ARG A 212 24.69 -8.71 -6.82
C ARG A 212 24.29 -7.83 -5.62
N PHE A 213 23.13 -7.17 -5.68
CA PHE A 213 22.59 -6.44 -4.52
C PHE A 213 22.07 -7.39 -3.42
N TRP A 214 21.58 -8.57 -3.81
CA TRP A 214 21.20 -9.66 -2.89
C TRP A 214 22.38 -10.21 -2.07
N SER A 215 23.60 -10.20 -2.62
CA SER A 215 24.80 -10.72 -1.96
C SER A 215 25.35 -9.78 -0.87
N LEU A 216 25.24 -8.47 -1.07
CA LEU A 216 25.76 -7.47 -0.12
C LEU A 216 24.83 -7.20 1.07
N MET A 217 23.55 -7.59 1.01
CA MET A 217 22.63 -7.55 2.15
C MET A 217 22.39 -8.93 2.80
N SER A 218 23.24 -9.91 2.49
CA SER A 218 23.26 -11.18 3.21
C SER A 218 24.02 -11.00 4.53
N ILE A 219 23.28 -10.78 5.62
CA ILE A 219 23.48 -11.13 7.05
C ILE A 219 22.52 -10.17 7.80
N SER A 220 21.36 -10.58 8.29
CA SER A 220 21.10 -11.74 9.15
C SER A 220 19.90 -12.55 8.64
N ARG A 221 20.14 -13.84 8.39
CA ARG A 221 19.09 -14.84 8.17
C ARG A 221 18.26 -14.98 9.45
N ARG A 222 17.22 -14.18 9.61
CA ARG A 222 16.09 -14.45 10.51
C ARG A 222 14.89 -13.62 10.05
N SER A 223 13.88 -14.35 9.56
CA SER A 223 12.44 -14.00 9.52
C SER A 223 12.06 -12.65 8.89
N LEU A 224 11.50 -12.69 7.67
CA LEU A 224 10.21 -12.10 7.25
C LEU A 224 10.13 -11.88 5.72
N SER A 225 8.91 -11.96 5.18
CA SER A 225 8.55 -12.09 3.77
C SER A 225 8.18 -10.79 3.03
N TYR A 226 8.35 -9.60 3.61
CA TYR A 226 8.11 -8.34 2.89
C TYR A 226 9.43 -7.72 2.45
N LEU A 227 9.78 -7.91 1.18
CA LEU A 227 10.99 -7.34 0.60
C LEU A 227 10.64 -5.99 -0.05
N LYS A 228 11.00 -4.89 0.61
CA LYS A 228 10.97 -3.56 -0.03
C LYS A 228 12.14 -3.42 -0.99
N LEU A 229 11.82 -3.28 -2.26
CA LEU A 229 12.79 -3.10 -3.32
C LEU A 229 12.92 -1.59 -3.60
N HIS A 230 14.09 -1.00 -3.35
CA HIS A 230 14.43 0.35 -3.79
C HIS A 230 15.29 0.23 -5.03
N LEU A 231 14.77 0.67 -6.17
CA LEU A 231 15.42 0.45 -7.44
C LEU A 231 15.66 1.75 -8.14
N ARG A 232 16.88 1.92 -8.62
CA ARG A 232 17.08 2.87 -9.69
C ARG A 232 16.31 2.32 -10.89
N THR A 233 15.34 3.09 -11.37
CA THR A 233 14.66 2.77 -12.63
C THR A 233 15.71 2.52 -13.72
N PRO A 234 15.56 1.50 -14.58
CA PRO A 234 16.55 1.16 -15.61
C PRO A 234 16.97 2.39 -16.43
N GLU A 235 18.21 2.46 -16.94
CA GLU A 235 18.66 3.60 -17.75
C GLU A 235 17.82 3.80 -19.03
N ALA A 236 17.22 2.71 -19.53
CA ALA A 236 16.28 2.73 -20.65
C ALA A 236 14.84 3.13 -20.24
N SER A 237 14.56 3.23 -18.93
CA SER A 237 13.28 3.71 -18.42
C SER A 237 13.24 5.24 -18.51
N PRO A 238 12.17 5.80 -19.07
CA PRO A 238 11.98 7.25 -19.13
C PRO A 238 11.67 7.91 -17.77
N LEU A 239 11.42 7.11 -16.71
CA LEU A 239 11.39 7.56 -15.31
C LEU A 239 12.77 7.47 -14.61
N ARG A 240 13.87 7.33 -15.38
CA ARG A 240 15.27 7.13 -14.92
C ARG A 240 15.76 7.99 -13.75
N ASP A 241 15.17 9.17 -13.57
CA ASP A 241 15.57 10.14 -12.53
C ASP A 241 14.87 9.86 -11.18
N LEU A 242 13.98 8.87 -11.12
CA LEU A 242 13.25 8.45 -9.93
C LEU A 242 13.76 7.11 -9.38
N TRP A 243 13.54 6.90 -8.09
CA TRP A 243 13.68 5.60 -7.45
C TRP A 243 12.33 4.88 -7.49
N LEU A 244 12.27 3.65 -7.95
CA LEU A 244 11.07 2.81 -7.95
C LEU A 244 10.99 2.02 -6.64
N THR A 245 9.81 2.05 -6.02
CA THR A 245 9.41 1.09 -4.99
C THR A 245 8.12 0.41 -5.39
N THR A 246 8.09 -0.91 -5.23
CA THR A 246 6.95 -1.76 -5.54
C THR A 246 6.57 -2.60 -4.34
N SER A 247 5.34 -3.08 -4.33
CA SER A 247 4.93 -4.18 -3.47
C SER A 247 5.13 -5.49 -4.23
N PHE A 248 5.62 -6.54 -3.55
CA PHE A 248 5.84 -7.84 -4.20
C PHE A 248 5.68 -8.98 -3.20
N GLU A 249 4.87 -9.98 -3.55
CA GLU A 249 4.68 -11.22 -2.80
C GLU A 249 5.64 -12.33 -3.32
N LYS A 250 6.61 -12.77 -2.50
CA LYS A 250 7.40 -13.99 -2.80
C LYS A 250 6.66 -15.24 -2.32
N ASN A 251 6.11 -16.01 -3.27
CA ASN A 251 5.75 -17.44 -3.21
C ASN A 251 5.53 -18.05 -1.80
N TRP A 252 4.27 -18.10 -1.36
CA TRP A 252 3.73 -18.68 -0.11
C TRP A 252 4.04 -20.17 0.19
N LYS A 253 4.84 -20.88 -0.62
CA LYS A 253 5.09 -22.31 -0.41
C LYS A 253 6.19 -22.54 0.64
N HIS A 254 5.73 -22.75 1.88
CA HIS A 254 6.49 -23.14 3.09
C HIS A 254 7.13 -22.01 3.89
N GLN A 255 6.41 -21.48 4.88
CA GLN A 255 6.91 -21.42 6.27
C GLN A 255 5.80 -20.96 7.23
N LYS A 256 5.11 -21.94 7.84
CA LYS A 256 4.46 -21.74 9.13
C LYS A 256 5.56 -21.61 10.19
N GLN A 257 5.36 -20.68 11.12
CA GLN A 257 6.07 -20.47 12.40
C GLN A 257 7.28 -19.51 12.33
N HIS A 258 7.20 -18.51 13.21
CA HIS A 258 8.21 -17.50 13.58
C HIS A 258 8.18 -16.17 12.79
N LEU A 259 7.10 -15.41 13.00
CA LEU A 259 6.77 -14.13 12.37
C LEU A 259 6.98 -12.97 13.38
N TYR A 260 8.20 -12.75 13.86
CA TYR A 260 8.51 -11.62 14.73
C TYR A 260 9.77 -10.91 14.24
N LYS A 261 9.64 -9.60 13.93
CA LYS A 261 10.67 -8.59 13.60
C LYS A 261 10.81 -8.21 12.12
N LEU A 262 10.12 -7.16 11.66
CA LEU A 262 10.68 -6.12 10.77
C LEU A 262 9.68 -4.96 10.52
N ILE A 263 9.69 -3.96 11.40
CA ILE A 263 9.25 -2.60 11.07
C ILE A 263 10.43 -1.71 11.41
N LEU A 264 11.35 -1.54 10.45
CA LEU A 264 12.43 -0.57 10.49
C LEU A 264 13.22 -0.67 9.18
N PHE A 265 12.76 0.04 8.15
CA PHE A 265 13.63 0.35 7.01
C PHE A 265 13.60 1.82 6.59
N PHE A 266 12.83 2.68 7.27
CA PHE A 266 12.76 4.11 6.94
C PHE A 266 13.52 5.04 7.89
N PHE A 267 13.92 4.59 9.10
CA PHE A 267 14.69 5.45 10.02
C PHE A 267 16.19 5.56 9.68
N PHE A 268 16.79 4.58 9.00
CA PHE A 268 18.25 4.53 8.84
C PHE A 268 18.78 5.21 7.58
N PHE A 269 17.97 5.39 6.53
CA PHE A 269 18.48 5.88 5.24
C PHE A 269 18.69 7.40 5.20
N PHE A 270 17.92 8.17 5.99
CA PHE A 270 18.03 9.63 6.00
C PHE A 270 19.11 10.19 6.94
N PHE A 271 19.51 9.46 7.98
CA PHE A 271 20.54 9.94 8.89
C PHE A 271 21.95 9.96 8.25
N PHE A 272 22.20 9.06 7.29
CA PHE A 272 23.50 8.98 6.62
C PHE A 272 23.70 9.96 5.45
N PHE A 273 22.63 10.50 4.88
CA PHE A 273 22.75 11.45 3.76
C PHE A 273 22.79 12.93 4.19
N SER A 274 22.36 13.26 5.41
CA SER A 274 22.50 14.63 5.93
C SER A 274 23.93 14.95 6.39
N ALA A 275 24.78 13.94 6.59
CA ALA A 275 26.19 14.11 6.92
C ALA A 275 27.03 13.77 5.68
N GLY A 276 27.39 14.78 4.89
CA GLY A 276 28.17 14.64 3.66
C GLY A 276 29.59 14.10 3.86
N GLN A 277 29.72 12.82 4.18
CA GLN A 277 30.99 12.09 4.16
C GLN A 277 30.84 10.82 3.33
N LEU A 278 31.31 10.91 2.08
CA LEU A 278 31.81 9.75 1.35
C LEU A 278 32.99 9.19 2.15
N LEU A 279 32.76 8.13 2.93
CA LEU A 279 33.86 7.31 3.42
C LEU A 279 33.93 6.04 2.57
N SER A 280 34.93 6.04 1.69
CA SER A 280 35.44 4.84 1.04
C SER A 280 35.85 3.84 2.12
N ALA A 281 35.12 2.74 2.25
CA ALA A 281 35.58 1.61 3.04
C ALA A 281 36.66 0.86 2.25
N GLN A 282 37.91 1.32 2.37
CA GLN A 282 39.07 0.50 2.07
C GLN A 282 39.23 -0.58 3.14
N HIS A 283 39.59 -1.78 2.66
CA HIS A 283 40.00 -2.95 3.42
C HIS A 283 40.92 -2.63 4.60
N SER A 284 40.71 -3.30 5.74
CA SER A 284 41.78 -3.69 6.66
C SER A 284 41.32 -4.88 7.51
N VAL A 285 41.93 -6.03 7.20
CA VAL A 285 42.00 -7.25 8.00
C VAL A 285 42.78 -6.96 9.28
N LEU A 286 42.34 -7.44 10.45
CA LEU A 286 43.23 -7.88 11.53
C LEU A 286 42.46 -8.64 12.63
N LEU A 287 42.82 -9.93 12.72
CA LEU A 287 42.74 -10.92 13.82
C LEU A 287 41.39 -11.15 14.52
#